data_AF-A0A7C2USH0-F1
#
_entry.id   AF-A0A7C2USH0-F1
#
_cell.length_a   1.000
_cell.length_b   1.000
_cell.length_c   1.000
_cell.angle_alpha   90.00
_cell.angle_beta   90.00
_cell.angle_gamma   90.00
#
_symmetry.space_group_name_H-M   'P 1'
#
loop_
_entity.id
_entity.type
_entity.pdbx_description
1 polymer ?
#
loop_
_entity_poly.entity_id
_entity_poly.type
_entity_poly.pdbx_seq_one_letter_code
_entity_poly.pdbx_strand_id
1 'polypeptide(L)' 'GIRPFQRGPAGEVIAGDVIIAIDGTPVASVEQLLDALERHQPGETVKVTLLREGQTVDVPVRLGLAE' A
#
# COMPACT_ATOMS: atom_id res chain seq x y z
N GLY A 1 10.07 1.28 -2.20
CA GLY A 1 8.70 1.42 -2.72
C GLY A 1 7.88 0.18 -2.41
N ILE A 2 6.62 0.18 -2.83
CA ILE A 2 5.69 -0.96 -2.70
C ILE A 2 6.05 -2.02 -3.75
N ARG A 3 6.02 -3.30 -3.37
CA ARG A 3 6.25 -4.47 -4.21
C ARG A 3 4.90 -5.00 -4.72
N PRO A 4 4.62 -4.97 -6.04
CA PRO A 4 3.41 -5.58 -6.58
C PRO A 4 3.50 -7.11 -6.51
N PHE A 5 2.37 -7.78 -6.73
CA PHE A 5 2.40 -9.21 -7.02
C PHE A 5 3.16 -9.46 -8.32
N GLN A 6 3.79 -10.63 -8.43
CA GLN A 6 4.53 -11.04 -9.62
C GLN A 6 4.05 -12.40 -10.11
N ARG A 7 4.27 -12.68 -11.40
CA ARG A 7 4.05 -14.02 -11.96
C ARG A 7 5.38 -14.75 -12.06
N GLY A 8 5.46 -15.90 -11.42
CA GLY A 8 6.63 -16.77 -11.46
C GLY A 8 6.76 -17.52 -12.79
N PRO A 9 7.94 -18.11 -13.05
CA PRO A 9 8.26 -18.77 -14.31
C PRO A 9 7.39 -20.01 -14.59
N ALA A 10 6.82 -20.64 -13.56
CA ALA A 10 5.88 -21.75 -13.71
C ALA A 10 4.41 -21.30 -13.72
N GLY A 11 4.16 -19.99 -13.76
CA GLY A 11 2.82 -19.40 -13.80
C GLY A 11 2.18 -19.17 -12.44
N GLU A 12 2.89 -19.46 -11.34
CA GLU A 12 2.48 -19.17 -9.97
C GLU A 12 2.38 -17.67 -9.70
N VAL A 13 1.52 -17.28 -8.75
CA VAL A 13 1.44 -15.90 -8.27
C VAL A 13 2.33 -15.76 -7.04
N ILE A 14 3.32 -14.89 -7.12
CA ILE A 14 4.18 -14.50 -6.01
C ILE A 14 3.53 -13.30 -5.34
N ALA A 15 3.18 -13.47 -4.06
CA ALA A 15 2.55 -12.42 -3.28
C ALA A 15 3.47 -11.20 -3.16
N GLY A 16 2.88 -10.02 -3.38
CA GLY A 16 3.52 -8.74 -3.12
C GLY A 16 3.23 -8.23 -1.72
N ASP A 17 3.29 -6.91 -1.57
CA ASP A 17 2.90 -6.24 -0.33
C ASP A 17 1.38 -6.16 -0.21
N VAL A 18 0.88 -6.36 1.02
CA VAL A 18 -0.52 -6.09 1.36
C VAL A 18 -0.58 -4.83 2.23
N ILE A 19 -1.32 -3.81 1.79
CA ILE A 19 -1.51 -2.59 2.58
C ILE A 19 -2.45 -2.89 3.74
N ILE A 20 -2.06 -2.53 4.96
CA ILE A 20 -2.84 -2.77 6.18
C ILE A 20 -3.07 -1.51 7.02
N ALA A 21 -2.34 -0.42 6.79
CA ALA A 21 -2.64 0.89 7.38
C ALA A 21 -2.09 2.07 6.55
N ILE A 22 -2.69 3.24 6.70
CA ILE A 22 -2.21 4.54 6.20
C ILE A 22 -2.10 5.51 7.37
N ASP A 23 -0.92 6.08 7.60
CA ASP A 23 -0.60 6.97 8.74
C ASP A 23 -1.10 6.45 10.09
N GLY A 24 -0.98 5.13 10.29
CA GLY A 24 -1.41 4.44 11.51
C GLY A 24 -2.91 4.15 11.60
N THR A 25 -3.71 4.57 10.62
CA THR A 25 -5.12 4.20 10.49
C THR A 25 -5.23 2.83 9.82
N PRO A 26 -5.72 1.78 10.51
CA PRO A 26 -5.88 0.46 9.91
C PRO A 26 -6.87 0.49 8.74
N VAL A 27 -6.56 -0.22 7.67
CA VAL A 27 -7.44 -0.36 6.51
C VAL A 27 -7.64 -1.84 6.20
N ALA A 28 -8.89 -2.26 6.06
CA ALA A 28 -9.26 -3.65 5.78
C ALA A 28 -9.93 -3.83 4.41
N SER A 29 -10.25 -2.74 3.71
CA SER A 29 -10.91 -2.77 2.40
C SER A 29 -10.43 -1.63 1.50
N VAL A 30 -10.74 -1.75 0.21
CA VAL A 30 -10.39 -0.73 -0.78
C VAL A 30 -11.12 0.58 -0.49
N GLU A 31 -12.39 0.54 -0.05
CA GLU A 31 -13.11 1.76 0.33
C GLU A 31 -12.42 2.48 1.49
N GLN A 32 -12.03 1.75 2.55
CA GLN A 32 -11.33 2.36 3.69
C GLN A 32 -9.97 2.94 3.30
N LEU A 33 -9.27 2.29 2.36
CA LEU A 33 -8.03 2.82 1.81
C LEU A 33 -8.27 4.13 1.08
N LEU A 34 -9.30 4.21 0.24
CA LEU A 34 -9.66 5.43 -0.49
C LEU A 34 -10.07 6.54 0.50
N ASP A 35 -10.95 6.26 1.45
CA ASP A 35 -11.37 7.20 2.50
C ASP A 35 -10.17 7.71 3.33
N ALA A 36 -9.15 6.87 3.55
CA ALA A 36 -7.92 7.28 4.21
C ALA A 36 -7.12 8.25 3.35
N LEU A 37 -6.99 7.97 2.06
CA LEU A 37 -6.24 8.80 1.11
C LEU A 37 -6.92 10.13 0.79
N GLU A 38 -8.25 10.22 0.82
CA GLU A 38 -9.01 11.46 0.62
C GLU A 38 -8.66 12.58 1.62
N ARG A 39 -8.06 12.22 2.77
CA ARG A 39 -7.61 13.17 3.79
C ARG A 39 -6.28 13.85 3.43
N HIS A 40 -5.61 13.41 2.38
CA HIS A 40 -4.28 13.86 1.98
C HIS A 40 -4.31 14.58 0.64
N GLN A 41 -3.33 15.44 0.41
CA GLN A 41 -3.21 16.18 -0.84
C GLN A 41 -2.38 15.41 -1.88
N PRO A 42 -2.69 15.55 -3.19
CA PRO A 42 -1.82 15.03 -4.24
C PRO A 42 -0.38 15.50 -4.08
N GLY A 43 0.58 14.59 -4.26
CA GLY A 43 2.01 14.88 -4.09
C GLY A 43 2.52 14.84 -2.64
N GLU A 44 1.65 14.71 -1.64
CA GLU A 44 1.99 14.48 -0.23
C GLU A 44 2.67 13.12 -0.03
N THR A 45 3.50 12.99 1.01
CA THR A 45 4.10 11.70 1.39
C THR A 45 3.40 11.18 2.64
N VAL A 46 2.79 10.00 2.52
CA VAL A 46 2.09 9.31 3.62
C VAL A 46 2.87 8.08 4.07
N LYS A 47 2.73 7.69 5.33
CA LYS A 47 3.31 6.44 5.82
C LYS A 47 2.36 5.29 5.54
N VAL A 48 2.79 4.33 4.73
CA VAL A 48 2.01 3.12 4.42
C VAL A 48 2.57 1.95 5.20
N THR A 49 1.72 1.30 6.00
CA THR A 49 2.07 0.06 6.70
C THR A 49 1.65 -1.13 5.85
N LEU A 50 2.61 -2.03 5.61
CA LEU A 50 2.50 -3.17 4.72
C LEU A 50 2.71 -4.47 5.50
N LEU A 51 1.99 -5.52 5.12
CA LEU A 51 2.35 -6.89 5.42
C LEU A 51 3.16 -7.44 4.25
N ARG A 52 4.44 -7.74 4.50
CA ARG A 52 5.41 -8.24 3.54
C ARG A 52 6.08 -9.47 4.12
N GLU A 53 5.93 -10.62 3.43
CA GLU A 53 6.59 -11.87 3.84
C GLU A 53 6.28 -12.25 5.31
N GLY A 54 5.06 -11.95 5.76
CA GLY A 54 4.60 -12.18 7.14
C GLY A 54 5.05 -11.13 8.17
N GLN A 55 5.78 -10.10 7.75
CA GLN A 55 6.28 -9.04 8.62
C GLN A 55 5.59 -7.70 8.33
N THR A 56 5.40 -6.90 9.37
CA THR A 56 4.90 -5.53 9.24
C THR A 56 6.05 -4.58 8.89
N VAL A 57 5.89 -3.80 7.81
CA VAL A 57 6.89 -2.84 7.31
C VAL A 57 6.23 -1.50 7.04
N ASP A 58 6.78 -0.43 7.60
CA ASP A 58 6.38 0.95 7.28
C ASP A 58 7.22 1.50 6.12
N VAL A 59 6.57 2.05 5.10
CA VAL A 59 7.22 2.63 3.93
C VAL A 59 6.63 4.01 3.62
N PRO A 60 7.45 5.06 3.45
CA PRO A 60 6.96 6.35 2.97
C PRO A 60 6.60 6.26 1.49
N VAL A 61 5.39 6.71 1.13
CA VAL A 61 4.87 6.68 -0.23
C VAL A 61 4.36 8.06 -0.61
N ARG A 62 4.83 8.57 -1.74
CA ARG A 62 4.35 9.84 -2.30
C ARG A 62 3.08 9.57 -3.11
N LEU A 63 2.01 10.26 -2.78
CA LEU A 63 0.75 10.19 -3.52
C LEU A 63 0.94 10.79 -4.92
N GLY A 64 0.33 10.14 -5.90
CA GLY A 64 0.31 10.64 -7.27
C GLY A 64 -0.30 12.04 -7.36
N LEU A 65 0.07 12.78 -8.40
CA LEU A 65 -0.68 13.97 -8.76
C LEU A 65 -2.01 13.51 -9.36
N ALA A 66 -3.13 14.14 -8.98
CA ALA A 66 -4.38 13.95 -9.69
C ALA A 66 -4.20 14.56 -11.10
N GLU A 67 -4.24 13.73 -12.14
CA GLU A 67 -4.32 14.17 -13.53
C GLU A 67 -5.76 14.49 -13.93
#